data_AF-A0A1S4DI58-F1
#
_entry.id   AF-A0A1S4DI58-F1
#
_cell.length_a   1.000
_cell.length_b   1.000
_cell.length_c   1.000
_cell.angle_alpha   90.00
_cell.angle_beta   90.00
_cell.angle_gamma   90.00
#
_symmetry.space_group_name_H-M   'P 1'
#
loop_
_entity.id
_entity.type
_entity.pdbx_description
1 polymer ?
#
loop_
_entity_poly.entity_id
_entity_poly.type
_entity_poly.pdbx_seq_one_letter_code
_entity_poly.pdbx_strand_id
1 'polypeptide(L)'
;MESNICIILNKLAKNFPLGFFDVMEHLPIHLAQEARLGGPVQCRWMYPYERAIEKYKRTVKNRSRIEGSICEAHLAKETSFFCSYYFEHDVPYLRNRPNRHDDGGITDPLAPPFSIFNQPGRGPKTSKNEI
;
A
#
# COMPACT_ATOMS: atom_id res chain seq x y z
N MET A 1 -5.55 15.97 24.62
CA MET A 1 -4.38 15.08 24.68
C MET A 1 -3.10 15.88 24.86
N GLU A 2 -2.83 16.88 24.01
CA GLU A 2 -1.63 17.75 24.12
C GLU A 2 -1.53 18.55 25.43
N SER A 3 -2.65 19.03 25.98
CA SER A 3 -2.69 19.73 27.28
C SER A 3 -2.17 18.87 28.44
N ASN A 4 -2.45 17.57 28.43
CA ASN A 4 -2.01 16.65 29.47
C ASN A 4 -0.51 16.34 29.36
N ILE A 5 0.05 16.35 28.14
CA ILE A 5 1.48 16.10 27.88
C ILE A 5 2.32 17.21 28.51
N CYS A 6 1.95 18.48 28.33
CA CYS A 6 2.63 19.61 28.98
C CYS A 6 2.59 19.52 30.52
N ILE A 7 1.45 19.12 31.09
CA ILE A 7 1.30 18.99 32.54
C ILE A 7 2.17 17.83 33.07
N ILE A 8 2.23 16.71 32.34
CA ILE A 8 3.04 15.55 32.71
C ILE A 8 4.53 15.89 32.61
N LEU A 9 4.98 16.56 31.55
CA LEU A 9 6.37 17.01 31.39
C LEU A 9 6.79 17.99 32.49
N ASN A 10 5.93 18.95 32.83
CA ASN A 10 6.20 19.89 33.91
C ASN A 10 6.31 19.18 35.27
N LYS A 11 5.45 18.18 35.52
CA LYS A 11 5.56 17.33 36.72
C LYS A 11 6.82 16.47 36.70
N LEU A 12 7.25 15.98 35.55
CA LEU A 12 8.49 15.21 35.40
C LEU A 12 9.72 16.10 35.65
N ALA A 13 9.71 17.32 35.12
CA ALA A 13 10.77 18.32 35.29
C ALA A 13 11.01 18.75 36.73
N LYS A 14 10.00 18.60 37.59
CA LYS A 14 10.15 18.81 39.04
C LYS A 14 10.87 17.68 39.76
N ASN A 15 10.89 16.47 39.20
CA ASN A 15 11.44 15.27 39.86
C ASN A 15 12.85 14.91 39.38
N PHE A 16 13.22 15.29 38.16
CA PHE A 16 14.54 14.98 37.58
C PHE A 16 15.43 16.22 37.49
N PRO A 17 16.76 16.08 37.64
CA PRO A 17 17.70 17.20 37.50
C PRO A 17 17.69 17.77 36.08
N LEU A 18 17.96 19.07 35.92
CA LEU A 18 17.90 19.79 34.64
C LEU A 18 18.73 19.15 33.51
N GLY A 19 19.77 18.38 33.83
CA GLY A 19 20.60 17.66 32.86
C GLY A 19 19.96 16.39 32.28
N PHE A 20 18.83 15.95 32.83
CA PHE A 20 18.01 14.87 32.27
C PHE A 20 17.19 15.35 31.06
N PHE A 21 16.77 16.64 31.15
CA PHE A 21 16.37 17.70 30.18
C PHE A 21 16.91 17.70 28.72
N ASP A 22 17.09 16.58 28.05
CA ASP A 22 17.61 16.45 26.67
C ASP A 22 16.53 16.75 25.58
N VAL A 23 16.94 17.17 24.39
CA VAL A 23 16.14 17.18 23.14
C VAL A 23 15.38 15.86 22.93
N MET A 24 15.93 14.74 23.39
CA MET A 24 15.37 13.40 23.27
C MET A 24 14.00 13.22 23.95
N GLU A 25 13.68 13.94 25.03
CA GLU A 25 12.35 13.81 25.66
C GLU A 25 11.31 14.78 25.12
N HIS A 26 11.74 15.77 24.32
CA HIS A 26 10.84 16.58 23.49
C HIS A 26 10.52 15.89 22.16
N LEU A 27 11.36 14.95 21.71
CA LEU A 27 11.20 14.20 20.47
C LEU A 27 9.84 13.48 20.34
N PRO A 28 9.29 12.81 21.38
CA PRO A 28 7.98 12.16 21.28
C PRO A 28 6.83 13.16 21.07
N ILE A 29 6.96 14.38 21.60
CA ILE A 29 5.97 15.45 21.42
C ILE A 29 5.97 15.89 19.95
N HIS A 30 7.16 16.18 19.41
CA HIS A 30 7.32 16.60 18.02
C HIS A 30 6.93 15.49 17.05
N LEU A 31 7.33 14.24 17.30
CA LEU A 31 6.94 13.09 16.47
C LEU A 31 5.44 12.83 16.50
N ALA A 32 4.77 12.98 17.65
CA ALA A 32 3.31 12.82 17.72
C ALA A 32 2.59 13.93 16.95
N GLN A 33 3.07 15.18 17.04
CA GLN A 33 2.54 16.30 16.28
C GLN A 33 2.79 16.12 14.78
N GLU A 34 3.98 15.71 14.38
CA GLU A 34 4.34 15.43 13.00
C GLU A 34 3.56 14.24 12.45
N ALA A 35 3.36 13.18 13.25
CA ALA A 35 2.49 12.04 12.92
C ALA A 35 1.05 12.49 12.64
N ARG A 36 0.52 13.38 13.50
CA ARG A 36 -0.82 13.93 13.37
C ARG A 36 -0.95 14.83 12.12
N LEU A 37 0.02 15.69 11.86
CA LEU A 37 0.01 16.62 10.72
C LEU A 37 0.27 15.93 9.38
N GLY A 38 1.29 15.08 9.32
CA GLY A 38 1.72 14.43 8.08
C GLY A 38 0.93 13.16 7.73
N GLY A 39 -0.10 12.81 8.50
CA GLY A 39 -0.94 11.64 8.25
C GLY A 39 -0.18 10.31 8.26
N PRO A 40 -0.76 9.25 7.66
CA PRO A 40 -0.15 7.91 7.61
C PRO A 40 1.28 7.94 7.03
N VAL A 41 2.21 7.26 7.69
CA VAL A 41 3.63 7.20 7.29
C VAL A 41 3.80 6.74 5.83
N GLN A 42 2.94 5.85 5.37
CA GLN A 42 2.91 5.36 3.99
C GLN A 42 2.75 6.47 2.93
N CYS A 43 2.06 7.57 3.26
CA CYS A 43 1.88 8.71 2.35
C CYS A 43 3.09 9.64 2.30
N ARG A 44 4.05 9.50 3.23
CA ARG A 44 5.29 10.30 3.27
C ARG A 44 6.44 9.64 2.49
N TRP A 45 6.30 8.35 2.19
CA TRP A 45 7.29 7.65 1.40
C TRP A 45 7.18 8.08 -0.05
N MET A 46 8.32 8.32 -0.71
CA MET A 46 8.34 8.60 -2.15
C MET A 46 7.93 7.38 -2.99
N TYR A 47 8.13 6.18 -2.45
CA TYR A 47 7.90 4.91 -3.15
C TYR A 47 6.53 4.78 -3.85
N PRO A 48 5.36 5.05 -3.22
CA PRO A 48 4.07 5.01 -3.90
C PRO A 48 3.98 5.97 -5.10
N TYR A 49 4.55 7.17 -4.98
CA TYR A 49 4.57 8.17 -6.05
C TYR A 49 5.46 7.72 -7.22
N GLU A 50 6.67 7.23 -6.92
CA GLU A 50 7.60 6.70 -7.93
C GLU A 50 6.99 5.53 -8.70
N ARG A 51 6.34 4.59 -8.01
CA ARG A 51 5.61 3.46 -8.62
C ARG A 51 4.49 3.91 -9.54
N ALA A 52 3.73 4.94 -9.15
CA ALA A 52 2.68 5.50 -9.98
C ALA A 52 3.26 6.13 -11.26
N ILE A 53 4.31 6.94 -11.12
CA ILE A 53 5.01 7.56 -12.25
C ILE A 53 5.59 6.51 -13.20
N GLU A 54 6.21 5.46 -12.67
CA GLU A 54 6.73 4.35 -13.48
C GLU A 54 5.62 3.66 -14.27
N LYS A 55 4.45 3.44 -13.65
CA LYS A 55 3.28 2.89 -14.34
C LYS A 55 2.84 3.77 -15.50
N TYR A 56 2.75 5.08 -15.30
CA TYR A 56 2.40 6.02 -16.37
C TYR A 56 3.44 6.02 -17.50
N LYS A 57 4.73 6.00 -17.15
CA LYS A 57 5.82 5.89 -18.15
C LYS A 57 5.69 4.64 -19.02
N ARG A 58 5.30 3.50 -18.43
CA ARG A 58 5.06 2.24 -19.17
C ARG A 58 3.80 2.29 -20.05
N THR A 59 2.81 3.12 -19.72
CA THR A 59 1.58 3.27 -20.53
C THR A 59 1.73 4.17 -21.76
N VAL A 60 2.76 5.02 -21.79
CA VAL A 60 2.99 5.94 -22.92
C VAL A 60 3.49 5.15 -24.13
N LYS A 61 2.60 4.95 -25.11
CA LYS A 61 2.94 4.36 -26.42
C LYS A 61 3.45 5.41 -27.39
N ASN A 62 2.90 6.62 -27.35
CA ASN A 62 3.30 7.72 -28.22
C ASN A 62 4.05 8.80 -27.41
N ARG A 63 5.38 8.89 -27.61
CA ARG A 63 6.22 9.88 -26.92
C ARG A 63 6.06 11.31 -27.46
N SER A 64 5.49 11.50 -28.65
CA SER A 64 5.22 12.84 -29.20
C SER A 64 4.00 13.51 -28.58
N ARG A 65 3.11 12.72 -27.95
CA ARG A 65 1.88 13.19 -27.27
C ARG A 65 1.65 12.39 -25.99
N ILE A 66 2.44 12.71 -24.97
CA ILE A 66 2.49 11.97 -23.70
C ILE A 66 1.13 11.98 -22.99
N GLU A 67 0.54 13.17 -22.80
CA GLU A 67 -0.75 13.32 -22.12
C GLU A 67 -1.87 12.57 -22.81
N GLY A 68 -1.96 12.72 -24.14
CA GLY A 68 -2.95 11.99 -24.95
C GLY A 68 -2.79 10.47 -24.84
N SER A 69 -1.55 9.97 -24.87
CA SER A 69 -1.29 8.53 -24.71
C SER A 69 -1.65 8.00 -23.32
N ILE A 70 -1.50 8.81 -22.27
CA ILE A 70 -1.90 8.43 -20.90
C ILE A 70 -3.44 8.43 -20.80
N CYS A 71 -4.10 9.46 -21.31
CA CYS A 71 -5.57 9.56 -21.32
C CYS A 71 -6.21 8.39 -22.07
N GLU A 72 -5.67 8.02 -23.24
CA GLU A 72 -6.14 6.87 -24.02
C GLU A 72 -6.00 5.56 -23.24
N ALA A 73 -4.82 5.31 -22.65
CA ALA A 73 -4.58 4.12 -21.84
C ALA A 73 -5.50 4.07 -20.60
N HIS A 74 -5.77 5.23 -20.00
CA HIS A 74 -6.69 5.35 -18.87
C HIS A 74 -8.13 5.04 -19.29
N LEU A 75 -8.59 5.60 -20.41
CA LEU A 75 -9.93 5.37 -20.95
C LEU A 75 -10.13 3.87 -21.25
N ALA A 76 -9.20 3.25 -21.96
CA ALA A 76 -9.25 1.82 -22.26
C ALA A 76 -9.31 0.96 -20.99
N LYS A 77 -8.52 1.33 -19.96
CA LYS A 77 -8.56 0.66 -18.66
C LYS A 77 -9.93 0.82 -18.00
N GLU A 78 -10.47 2.03 -17.87
CA GLU A 78 -11.77 2.26 -17.23
C GLU A 78 -12.92 1.59 -17.98
N THR A 79 -12.92 1.63 -19.32
CA THR A 79 -13.91 0.89 -20.12
C THR A 79 -13.82 -0.61 -19.86
N SER A 80 -12.61 -1.20 -19.81
CA SER A 80 -12.45 -2.62 -19.47
C SER A 80 -12.95 -2.96 -18.05
N PHE A 81 -12.73 -2.06 -17.10
CA PHE A 81 -13.24 -2.17 -15.73
C PHE A 81 -14.77 -2.12 -15.70
N PHE A 82 -15.38 -1.18 -16.42
CA PHE A 82 -16.82 -1.06 -16.51
C PHE A 82 -17.45 -2.29 -17.18
N CYS A 83 -16.88 -2.75 -18.30
CA CYS A 83 -17.36 -3.95 -18.98
C CYS A 83 -17.27 -5.20 -18.10
N SER A 84 -16.30 -5.28 -17.18
CA SER A 84 -16.16 -6.44 -16.28
C SER A 84 -17.38 -6.72 -15.40
N TYR A 85 -18.25 -5.73 -15.16
CA TYR A 85 -19.49 -5.93 -14.39
C TYR A 85 -20.57 -6.68 -15.17
N TYR A 86 -20.48 -6.72 -16.50
CA TYR A 86 -21.47 -7.34 -17.36
C TYR A 86 -21.06 -8.72 -17.86
N PHE A 87 -19.81 -9.13 -17.62
CA PHE A 87 -19.28 -10.43 -18.01
C PHE A 87 -19.25 -11.41 -16.82
N GLU A 88 -19.24 -12.70 -17.13
CA GLU A 88 -19.08 -13.76 -16.13
C GLU A 88 -17.73 -13.67 -15.40
N HIS A 89 -17.71 -14.13 -14.15
CA HIS A 89 -16.55 -14.00 -13.25
C HIS A 89 -15.27 -14.68 -13.75
N ASP A 90 -15.43 -15.70 -14.59
CA ASP A 90 -14.33 -16.52 -15.12
C ASP A 90 -13.62 -15.86 -16.31
N VAL A 91 -14.19 -14.79 -16.88
CA VAL A 91 -13.56 -14.06 -17.99
C VAL A 91 -12.40 -13.21 -17.47
N PRO A 92 -11.17 -13.37 -17.98
CA PRO A 92 -10.03 -12.60 -17.49
C PRO A 92 -10.09 -11.14 -17.94
N TYR A 93 -10.21 -10.23 -16.97
CA TYR A 93 -10.12 -8.78 -17.09
C TYR A 93 -9.00 -8.21 -16.19
N LEU A 94 -8.66 -6.92 -16.34
CA LEU A 94 -7.50 -6.34 -15.64
C LEU A 94 -7.60 -6.40 -14.10
N ARG A 95 -8.82 -6.50 -13.55
CA ARG A 95 -9.09 -6.51 -12.10
C ARG A 95 -9.11 -7.91 -11.48
N ASN A 96 -9.53 -8.96 -12.19
CA ASN A 96 -9.42 -10.35 -11.72
C ASN A 96 -8.18 -11.07 -12.28
N ARG A 97 -7.34 -10.37 -13.07
CA ARG A 97 -6.09 -10.96 -13.55
C ARG A 97 -5.24 -11.38 -12.34
N PRO A 98 -4.90 -12.68 -12.24
CA PRO A 98 -4.08 -13.17 -11.15
C PRO A 98 -2.73 -12.46 -11.13
N ASN A 99 -2.16 -12.32 -9.93
CA ASN A 99 -0.85 -11.69 -9.78
C ASN A 99 0.21 -12.53 -10.53
N ARG A 100 1.34 -11.92 -10.91
CA ARG A 100 2.43 -12.61 -11.60
C ARG A 100 3.08 -13.74 -10.78
N HIS A 101 2.79 -13.80 -9.49
CA HIS A 101 3.27 -14.82 -8.55
C HIS A 101 2.17 -15.81 -8.16
N ASP A 102 1.01 -15.73 -8.80
CA ASP A 102 -0.09 -16.66 -8.60
C ASP A 102 0.10 -17.86 -9.54
N ASP A 103 0.43 -19.00 -8.95
CA ASP A 103 0.75 -20.24 -9.67
C ASP A 103 -0.52 -21.12 -9.88
N GLY A 104 -1.73 -20.60 -9.63
CA GLY A 104 -2.99 -21.29 -9.93
C GLY A 104 -3.34 -22.44 -8.98
N GLY A 105 -3.02 -22.30 -7.68
CA GLY A 105 -3.45 -23.25 -6.65
C GLY A 105 -4.96 -23.26 -6.42
N ILE A 106 -5.44 -24.21 -5.62
CA ILE A 106 -6.87 -24.33 -5.29
C ILE A 106 -7.25 -23.16 -4.39
N THR A 107 -8.18 -22.32 -4.85
CA THR A 107 -8.81 -21.29 -4.02
C THR A 107 -9.81 -21.93 -3.08
N ASP A 108 -9.55 -21.91 -1.78
CA ASP A 108 -10.49 -22.41 -0.77
C ASP A 108 -11.80 -21.61 -0.83
N PRO A 109 -12.95 -22.22 -1.17
CA PRO A 109 -14.24 -21.53 -1.29
C PRO A 109 -14.74 -20.95 0.05
N LEU A 110 -14.11 -21.35 1.15
CA LEU A 110 -14.43 -20.93 2.53
C LEU A 110 -13.61 -19.71 2.98
N ALA A 111 -12.65 -19.24 2.17
CA ALA A 111 -11.80 -18.12 2.54
C ALA A 111 -12.60 -16.80 2.59
N PRO A 112 -12.37 -15.92 3.59
CA PRO A 112 -13.09 -14.66 3.69
C PRO A 112 -12.93 -13.81 2.42
N PRO A 113 -14.01 -13.22 1.88
CA PRO A 113 -13.99 -12.49 0.61
C PRO A 113 -13.08 -11.25 0.58
N PHE A 114 -12.60 -10.79 1.74
CA PHE A 114 -11.73 -9.62 1.88
C PHE A 114 -10.30 -9.94 2.33
N SER A 115 -9.91 -11.22 2.36
CA SER A 115 -8.54 -11.58 2.70
C SER A 115 -7.60 -11.29 1.52
N ILE A 116 -6.68 -10.35 1.74
CA ILE A 116 -5.64 -9.94 0.78
C ILE A 116 -4.68 -11.11 0.47
N PHE A 117 -4.73 -12.19 1.26
CA PHE A 117 -3.87 -13.38 1.15
C PHE A 117 -4.55 -14.58 0.48
N ASN A 118 -5.70 -14.41 -0.18
CA ASN A 118 -6.39 -15.54 -0.84
C ASN A 118 -5.73 -16.00 -2.15
N GLN A 119 -4.69 -15.33 -2.63
CA GLN A 119 -4.00 -15.73 -3.85
C GLN A 119 -3.06 -16.91 -3.52
N PRO A 120 -3.24 -18.07 -4.17
CA PRO A 120 -2.42 -19.24 -3.90
C PRO A 120 -0.97 -18.97 -4.27
N GLY A 121 -0.10 -18.95 -3.26
CA GLY A 121 1.35 -18.88 -3.44
C GLY A 121 1.95 -20.25 -3.73
N ARG A 122 3.14 -20.25 -4.35
CA ARG A 122 3.93 -21.46 -4.65
C ARG A 122 4.06 -22.37 -3.43
N GLY A 123 3.45 -23.55 -3.49
CA GLY A 123 3.61 -24.60 -2.48
C GLY A 123 5.04 -25.16 -2.46
N PRO A 124 5.50 -25.72 -1.33
CA PRO A 124 6.81 -26.39 -1.25
C PRO A 124 6.82 -27.56 -2.25
N LYS A 125 7.89 -27.67 -3.04
CA LYS A 125 8.07 -28.77 -3.99
C LYS A 125 8.11 -30.08 -3.20
N THR A 126 7.01 -30.81 -3.16
CA THR A 126 7.04 -32.20 -2.69
C THR A 126 7.79 -33.00 -3.74
N SER A 127 8.96 -33.51 -3.36
CA SER A 127 9.67 -34.53 -4.13
C SER A 127 8.72 -35.72 -4.30
N LYS A 128 8.42 -36.05 -5.56
CA LYS A 128 7.76 -37.31 -5.89
C LYS A 128 8.66 -38.44 -5.36
N ASN A 129 8.21 -39.15 -4.34
CA ASN A 129 8.80 -40.44 -4.00
C ASN A 129 8.23 -41.43 -5.01
N GLU A 130 9.07 -41.80 -5.96
CA GLU A 130 8.88 -42.99 -6.79
C GLU A 130 8.99 -44.23 -5.89
N ILE A 131 7.93 -45.06 -5.87
CA ILE A 131 7.99 -46.51 -5.68
C ILE A 131 7.00 -47.11 -6.68
#